data_AF-F8PKA4-F1
#
_entry.id   AF-F8PKA4-F1
#
_cell.length_a   1.000
_cell.length_b   1.000
_cell.length_c   1.000
_cell.angle_alpha   90.00
_cell.angle_beta   90.00
_cell.angle_gamma   90.00
#
_symmetry.space_group_name_H-M   'P 1'
#
loop_
_entity.id
_entity.type
_entity.pdbx_description
1 polymer ?
#
loop_
_entity_poly.entity_id
_entity_poly.type
_entity_poly.pdbx_seq_one_letter_code
_entity_poly.pdbx_strand_id
1 'polypeptide(L)'
;MLTAAVPAYLSHALIVTYFLRGPSVTLTNDLTGVERATLFAIPRITRSSATDTSTLRELHLIGLDAFSDSTFASIITSLPELRVLVLRGCTKVSFKTVQAAASSCPSLQVVNLNYTVIPPSSLITLFINCRALEVLKVAGVPNWVSSSFPPISCANAETGLSDTSIHAIVALCPHLRRLDISFTSARHLPCTILPLEKLTLTATQIPPSSLLSLLPRLPHLHVLALGAMGSAPSTSRSGVSAGMGLTDEVLGKLTDGLVLAKRGLESVNLAGNSKLGFTSRAGRGALEELVRRIGRGCKKLNLAGVSSLRSADLRGLLEYNDGEDGRRTPTLEHLVLTNTGIDDEAAPYIAACSSLAILELGGTKITSVSHFFPFPSLIHLS
;
A
#
# COMPACT_ATOMS: atom_id res chain seq x y z
N MET A 1 -1.85 -2.54 24.77
CA MET A 1 -2.50 -3.09 26.00
C MET A 1 -1.48 -3.64 27.01
N LEU A 2 -0.39 -4.30 26.60
CA LEU A 2 0.67 -4.77 27.52
C LEU A 2 1.52 -3.64 28.14
N THR A 3 1.86 -2.61 27.38
CA THR A 3 2.62 -1.42 27.85
C THR A 3 1.94 -0.65 28.97
N ALA A 4 0.60 -0.58 28.93
CA ALA A 4 -0.21 0.10 29.94
C ALA A 4 -0.35 -0.74 31.24
N ALA A 5 -0.24 -2.07 31.13
CA ALA A 5 -0.36 -2.98 32.27
C ALA A 5 0.99 -3.26 32.95
N VAL A 6 2.09 -3.33 32.19
CA VAL A 6 3.44 -3.62 32.71
C VAL A 6 4.48 -2.75 31.99
N PRO A 7 4.63 -1.47 32.37
CA PRO A 7 5.50 -0.51 31.68
C PRO A 7 7.00 -0.86 31.73
N ALA A 8 7.42 -1.82 32.56
CA ALA A 8 8.80 -2.30 32.69
C ALA A 8 9.01 -3.75 32.21
N TYR A 9 8.08 -4.30 31.42
CA TYR A 9 8.14 -5.72 31.01
C TYR A 9 9.43 -6.09 30.23
N LEU A 10 9.94 -5.18 29.40
CA LEU A 10 11.22 -5.32 28.73
C LEU A 10 12.15 -4.18 29.14
N SER A 11 13.37 -4.54 29.53
CA SER A 11 14.46 -3.59 29.80
C SER A 11 15.43 -3.55 28.63
N HIS A 12 16.21 -2.48 28.51
CA HIS A 12 17.33 -2.39 27.57
C HIS A 12 18.20 -3.66 27.61
N ALA A 13 18.58 -4.10 28.81
CA ALA A 13 19.44 -5.27 29.00
C ALA A 13 18.81 -6.56 28.44
N LEU A 14 17.51 -6.78 28.67
CA LEU A 14 16.82 -7.94 28.11
C LEU A 14 16.74 -7.89 26.59
N ILE A 15 16.44 -6.71 26.02
CA ILE A 15 16.38 -6.53 24.57
C ILE A 15 17.73 -6.84 23.93
N VAL A 16 18.80 -6.24 24.44
CA VAL A 16 20.15 -6.44 23.90
C VAL A 16 20.61 -7.89 24.04
N THR A 17 20.30 -8.54 25.15
CA THR A 17 20.78 -9.91 25.43
C THR A 17 20.02 -10.97 24.61
N TYR A 18 18.70 -10.82 24.46
CA TYR A 18 17.85 -11.90 23.96
C TYR A 18 17.14 -11.61 22.63
N PHE A 19 16.97 -10.34 22.25
CA PHE A 19 16.17 -9.95 21.08
C PHE A 19 17.02 -9.36 19.94
N LEU A 20 18.18 -8.79 20.25
CA LEU A 20 19.14 -8.32 19.25
C LEU A 20 20.01 -9.47 18.74
N ARG A 21 19.43 -10.36 17.94
CA ARG A 21 20.13 -11.52 17.36
C ARG A 21 19.52 -11.95 16.02
N GLY A 22 20.33 -12.64 15.23
CA GLY A 22 19.89 -13.18 13.93
C GLY A 22 19.83 -12.12 12.82
N PRO A 23 19.32 -12.50 11.64
CA PRO A 23 19.35 -11.65 10.46
C PRO A 23 18.23 -10.60 10.42
N SER A 24 17.26 -10.66 11.33
CA SER A 24 16.09 -9.76 11.35
C SER A 24 15.81 -9.27 12.77
N VAL A 25 15.74 -7.95 12.93
CA VAL A 25 15.43 -7.29 14.21
C VAL A 25 14.24 -6.36 14.02
N THR A 26 13.25 -6.49 14.92
CA THR A 26 12.08 -5.62 14.97
C THR A 26 11.94 -4.98 16.34
N LEU A 27 11.94 -3.65 16.37
CA LEU A 27 11.65 -2.82 17.54
C LEU A 27 10.52 -1.86 17.21
N THR A 28 9.48 -1.85 18.04
CA THR A 28 8.32 -0.96 17.86
C THR A 28 8.13 -0.07 19.09
N ASN A 29 7.36 1.00 18.94
CA ASN A 29 6.96 1.86 20.05
C ASN A 29 6.01 1.19 21.05
N ASP A 30 5.49 0.00 20.72
CA ASP A 30 4.76 -0.85 21.67
C ASP A 30 5.71 -1.65 22.59
N LEU A 31 7.02 -1.64 22.36
CA LEU A 31 8.00 -2.28 23.25
C LEU A 31 8.53 -1.28 24.27
N THR A 32 8.48 -1.64 25.55
CA THR A 32 9.14 -0.88 26.62
C THR A 32 10.66 -1.17 26.62
N GLY A 33 11.48 -0.27 27.18
CA GLY A 33 12.94 -0.47 27.27
C GLY A 33 13.73 -0.25 25.98
N VAL A 34 13.09 0.17 24.89
CA VAL A 34 13.79 0.65 23.69
C VAL A 34 14.35 2.04 23.98
N GLU A 35 15.61 2.09 24.39
CA GLU A 35 16.34 3.32 24.68
C GLU A 35 17.36 3.64 23.60
N ARG A 36 17.99 4.82 23.69
CA ARG A 36 19.06 5.23 22.78
C ARG A 36 20.19 4.19 22.77
N ALA A 37 20.58 3.70 23.95
CA ALA A 37 21.59 2.65 24.10
C ALA A 37 21.17 1.33 23.42
N THR A 38 19.87 0.99 23.44
CA THR A 38 19.33 -0.21 22.76
C THR A 38 19.58 -0.12 21.26
N LEU A 39 19.31 1.05 20.67
CA LEU A 39 19.53 1.27 19.24
C LEU A 39 21.03 1.22 18.87
N PHE A 40 21.91 1.80 19.70
CA PHE A 40 23.37 1.72 19.49
C PHE A 40 23.97 0.31 19.72
N ALA A 41 23.22 -0.61 20.30
CA ALA A 41 23.64 -2.00 20.41
C ALA A 41 23.37 -2.81 19.13
N ILE A 42 22.49 -2.35 18.23
CA ILE A 42 22.14 -3.06 16.98
C ILE A 42 23.37 -3.38 16.12
N PRO A 43 24.33 -2.45 15.91
CA PRO A 43 25.55 -2.77 15.16
C PRO A 43 26.48 -3.79 15.83
N ARG A 44 26.23 -4.22 17.07
CA ARG A 44 27.02 -5.28 17.70
C ARG A 44 26.66 -6.65 17.15
N ILE A 45 25.43 -6.82 16.67
CA ILE A 45 24.95 -8.06 16.03
C ILE A 45 25.75 -8.34 14.75
N THR A 46 26.17 -7.30 14.02
CA THR A 46 26.96 -7.45 12.80
C THR A 46 28.46 -7.69 13.04
N ARG A 47 28.93 -7.59 14.29
CA ARG A 47 30.35 -7.73 14.66
C ARG A 47 30.66 -8.98 15.49
N SER A 48 29.67 -9.82 15.78
CA SER A 48 29.89 -11.08 16.48
C SER A 48 30.66 -12.05 15.58
N SER A 49 31.92 -12.32 15.91
CA SER A 49 32.78 -13.44 15.47
C SER A 49 33.02 -13.68 13.97
N ALA A 50 34.29 -13.92 13.59
CA ALA A 50 34.74 -14.34 12.25
C ALA A 50 34.17 -15.69 11.75
N THR A 51 33.29 -16.34 12.53
CA THR A 51 32.64 -17.60 12.20
C THR A 51 31.10 -17.52 12.15
N ASP A 52 30.50 -16.40 12.60
CA ASP A 52 29.05 -16.22 12.55
C ASP A 52 28.63 -15.59 11.22
N THR A 53 27.96 -16.38 10.38
CA THR A 53 27.40 -15.96 9.09
C THR A 53 26.14 -15.09 9.21
N SER A 54 25.72 -14.74 10.42
CA SER A 54 24.47 -14.02 10.69
C SER A 54 24.66 -12.51 10.74
N THR A 55 24.98 -11.90 9.59
CA THR A 55 24.89 -10.44 9.44
C THR A 55 23.42 -9.99 9.44
N LEU A 56 23.14 -8.86 10.09
CA LEU A 56 21.80 -8.28 10.10
C LEU A 56 21.41 -7.84 8.68
N ARG A 57 20.30 -8.38 8.17
CA ARG A 57 19.77 -8.12 6.82
C ARG A 57 18.44 -7.36 6.85
N GLU A 58 17.71 -7.44 7.95
CA GLU A 58 16.41 -6.80 8.10
C GLU A 58 16.35 -6.00 9.39
N LEU A 59 16.01 -4.73 9.28
CA LEU A 59 15.87 -3.83 10.40
C LEU A 59 14.52 -3.12 10.33
N HIS A 60 13.69 -3.37 11.35
CA HIS A 60 12.38 -2.77 11.49
C HIS A 60 12.36 -1.92 12.77
N LEU A 61 12.34 -0.61 12.62
CA LEU A 61 12.19 0.37 13.69
C LEU A 61 10.88 1.14 13.44
N ILE A 62 9.85 0.87 14.23
CA ILE A 62 8.49 1.33 13.94
C ILE A 62 7.99 2.27 15.03
N GLY A 63 7.56 3.47 14.64
CA GLY A 63 6.95 4.44 15.55
C GLY A 63 7.91 5.05 16.58
N LEU A 64 9.22 4.91 16.42
CA LEU A 64 10.22 5.34 17.39
C LEU A 64 10.55 6.85 17.26
N ASP A 65 9.54 7.70 17.48
CA ASP A 65 9.60 9.17 17.34
C ASP A 65 10.44 9.89 18.42
N ALA A 66 10.80 9.21 19.50
CA ALA A 66 11.70 9.74 20.52
C ALA A 66 13.11 10.03 19.99
N PHE A 67 13.58 9.30 18.98
CA PHE A 67 14.96 9.37 18.49
C PHE A 67 15.16 10.32 17.31
N SER A 68 16.31 10.98 17.26
CA SER A 68 16.67 11.92 16.18
C SER A 68 17.07 11.21 14.88
N ASP A 69 16.98 11.93 13.76
CA ASP A 69 17.51 11.51 12.45
C ASP A 69 18.97 11.03 12.54
N SER A 70 19.82 11.72 13.30
CA SER A 70 21.23 11.34 13.50
C SER A 70 21.40 9.99 14.19
N THR A 71 20.46 9.61 15.06
CA THR A 71 20.51 8.31 15.76
C THR A 71 20.32 7.18 14.77
N PHE A 72 19.29 7.27 13.94
CA PHE A 72 19.00 6.30 12.89
C PHE A 72 20.15 6.23 11.88
N ALA A 73 20.62 7.38 11.39
CA ALA A 73 21.74 7.46 10.46
C ALA A 73 23.00 6.74 10.99
N SER A 74 23.42 7.02 12.22
CA SER A 74 24.62 6.39 12.82
C SER A 74 24.53 4.87 12.90
N ILE A 75 23.34 4.32 13.16
CA ILE A 75 23.14 2.87 13.24
C ILE A 75 23.20 2.26 11.86
N ILE A 76 22.48 2.84 10.89
CA ILE A 76 22.40 2.35 9.52
C ILE A 76 23.77 2.35 8.83
N THR A 77 24.63 3.34 9.11
CA THR A 77 26.01 3.36 8.58
C THR A 77 26.83 2.13 8.96
N SER A 78 26.47 1.42 10.03
CA SER A 78 27.17 0.22 10.48
C SER A 78 26.55 -1.11 9.98
N LEU A 79 25.61 -1.05 9.02
CA LEU A 79 24.83 -2.20 8.56
C LEU A 79 24.95 -2.42 7.03
N PRO A 80 26.13 -2.79 6.50
CA PRO A 80 26.36 -2.84 5.06
C PRO A 80 25.57 -3.91 4.30
N GLU A 81 25.21 -5.00 4.99
CA GLU A 81 24.48 -6.15 4.42
C GLU A 81 22.95 -5.99 4.46
N LEU A 82 22.45 -4.80 4.83
CA LEU A 82 21.03 -4.56 5.01
C LEU A 82 20.27 -4.66 3.68
N ARG A 83 19.22 -5.48 3.66
CA ARG A 83 18.30 -5.71 2.53
C ARG A 83 16.93 -5.11 2.77
N VAL A 84 16.48 -5.10 4.02
CA VAL A 84 15.17 -4.58 4.43
C VAL A 84 15.35 -3.50 5.49
N LEU A 85 14.87 -2.29 5.19
CA LEU A 85 14.84 -1.17 6.12
C LEU A 85 13.41 -0.64 6.27
N VAL A 86 12.85 -0.78 7.47
CA VAL A 86 11.52 -0.27 7.80
C VAL A 86 11.65 0.76 8.92
N LEU A 87 11.32 2.01 8.63
CA LEU A 87 11.34 3.15 9.55
C LEU A 87 9.95 3.80 9.69
N ARG A 88 8.89 3.00 9.50
CA ARG A 88 7.50 3.49 9.45
C ARG A 88 7.14 4.24 10.75
N GLY A 89 6.62 5.46 10.61
CA GLY A 89 6.16 6.26 11.75
C GLY A 89 7.27 6.87 12.61
N CYS A 90 8.55 6.72 12.23
CA CYS A 90 9.65 7.42 12.86
C CYS A 90 9.68 8.87 12.35
N THR A 91 8.86 9.73 12.94
CA THR A 91 8.56 11.10 12.44
C THR A 91 9.75 12.05 12.39
N LYS A 92 10.87 11.71 13.03
CA LYS A 92 12.13 12.48 12.99
C LYS A 92 13.13 11.98 11.93
N VAL A 93 12.81 10.91 11.19
CA VAL A 93 13.63 10.41 10.08
C VAL A 93 13.55 11.38 8.90
N SER A 94 14.72 11.81 8.41
CA SER A 94 14.87 12.81 7.35
C SER A 94 16.12 12.51 6.49
N PHE A 95 16.74 13.56 5.95
CA PHE A 95 17.83 13.48 4.98
C PHE A 95 19.02 12.63 5.45
N LYS A 96 19.49 12.74 6.70
CA LYS A 96 20.73 12.07 7.14
C LYS A 96 20.57 10.56 7.13
N THR A 97 19.40 10.08 7.55
CA THR A 97 19.08 8.65 7.54
C THR A 97 19.03 8.09 6.13
N VAL A 98 18.38 8.80 5.20
CA VAL A 98 18.32 8.38 3.78
C VAL A 98 19.72 8.37 3.17
N GLN A 99 20.53 9.40 3.45
CA GLN A 99 21.91 9.47 2.99
C GLN A 99 22.76 8.31 3.52
N ALA A 100 22.63 7.98 4.82
CA ALA A 100 23.33 6.85 5.41
C ALA A 100 22.91 5.51 4.79
N ALA A 101 21.62 5.30 4.57
CA ALA A 101 21.11 4.11 3.89
C ALA A 101 21.66 4.00 2.46
N ALA A 102 21.63 5.10 1.71
CA ALA A 102 22.13 5.15 0.34
C ALA A 102 23.64 4.86 0.26
N SER A 103 24.45 5.43 1.16
CA SER A 103 25.92 5.28 1.10
C SER A 103 26.43 3.96 1.68
N SER A 104 25.69 3.37 2.62
CA SER A 104 26.18 2.24 3.41
C SER A 104 25.50 0.92 3.07
N CYS A 105 24.29 0.93 2.49
CA CYS A 105 23.50 -0.29 2.27
C CYS A 105 23.14 -0.48 0.77
N PRO A 106 24.11 -0.82 -0.10
CA PRO A 106 23.86 -0.96 -1.54
C PRO A 106 22.93 -2.14 -1.90
N SER A 107 22.82 -3.13 -1.01
CA SER A 107 21.99 -4.34 -1.19
C SER A 107 20.53 -4.16 -0.78
N LEU A 108 20.07 -2.93 -0.51
CA LEU A 108 18.69 -2.67 -0.12
C LEU A 108 17.69 -3.08 -1.23
N GLN A 109 16.72 -3.91 -0.83
CA GLN A 109 15.63 -4.41 -1.66
C GLN A 109 14.27 -3.85 -1.20
N VAL A 110 14.11 -3.63 0.11
CA VAL A 110 12.87 -3.14 0.70
C VAL A 110 13.14 -1.91 1.55
N VAL A 111 12.49 -0.80 1.21
CA VAL A 111 12.55 0.45 1.97
C VAL A 111 11.14 0.91 2.28
N ASN A 112 10.84 1.06 3.58
CA ASN A 112 9.57 1.58 4.06
C ASN A 112 9.80 2.79 4.96
N LEU A 113 9.46 3.97 4.43
CA LEU A 113 9.58 5.28 5.04
C LEU A 113 8.20 5.93 5.21
N ASN A 114 7.14 5.13 5.31
CA ASN A 114 5.78 5.63 5.53
C ASN A 114 5.73 6.50 6.80
N TYR A 115 5.06 7.65 6.70
CA TYR A 115 4.85 8.61 7.80
C TYR A 115 6.15 9.14 8.42
N THR A 116 7.16 9.37 7.58
CA THR A 116 8.40 10.10 7.91
C THR A 116 8.40 11.49 7.28
N VAL A 117 9.43 12.30 7.54
CA VAL A 117 9.57 13.68 7.04
C VAL A 117 10.75 13.83 6.06
N ILE A 118 11.04 12.77 5.30
CA ILE A 118 12.11 12.78 4.31
C ILE A 118 11.82 13.81 3.19
N PRO A 119 12.81 14.64 2.79
CA PRO A 119 12.70 15.41 1.55
C PRO A 119 12.70 14.44 0.35
N PRO A 120 11.77 14.52 -0.61
CA PRO A 120 11.75 13.56 -1.72
C PRO A 120 13.04 13.56 -2.56
N SER A 121 13.72 14.72 -2.67
CA SER A 121 15.02 14.85 -3.31
C SER A 121 16.10 13.92 -2.72
N SER A 122 16.01 13.61 -1.42
CA SER A 122 16.95 12.71 -0.76
C SER A 122 16.91 11.28 -1.32
N LEU A 123 15.76 10.85 -1.83
CA LEU A 123 15.58 9.50 -2.37
C LEU A 123 16.31 9.27 -3.69
N ILE A 124 16.71 10.32 -4.40
CA ILE A 124 17.54 10.17 -5.60
C ILE A 124 18.83 9.44 -5.26
N THR A 125 19.48 9.81 -4.15
CA THR A 125 20.71 9.15 -3.71
C THR A 125 20.47 7.68 -3.37
N LEU A 126 19.31 7.36 -2.79
CA LEU A 126 18.91 5.99 -2.52
C LEU A 126 18.71 5.21 -3.81
N PHE A 127 18.01 5.76 -4.81
CA PHE A 127 17.76 5.08 -6.08
C PHE A 127 19.04 4.89 -6.92
N ILE A 128 19.99 5.81 -6.83
CA ILE A 128 21.27 5.70 -7.54
C ILE A 128 22.12 4.56 -6.95
N ASN A 129 22.16 4.44 -5.63
CA ASN A 129 23.05 3.48 -4.94
C ASN A 129 22.41 2.12 -4.67
N CYS A 130 21.09 2.06 -4.47
CA CYS A 130 20.36 0.83 -4.14
C CYS A 130 19.59 0.32 -5.37
N ARG A 131 20.32 -0.21 -6.36
CA ARG A 131 19.73 -0.65 -7.65
C ARG A 131 18.88 -1.92 -7.57
N ALA A 132 19.02 -2.69 -6.48
CA ALA A 132 18.25 -3.90 -6.23
C ALA A 132 16.88 -3.63 -5.58
N LEU A 133 16.43 -2.37 -5.52
CA LEU A 133 15.20 -1.99 -4.84
C LEU A 133 13.96 -2.59 -5.54
N GLU A 134 13.23 -3.43 -4.81
CA GLU A 134 12.00 -4.10 -5.24
C GLU A 134 10.74 -3.49 -4.60
N VAL A 135 10.86 -2.94 -3.39
CA VAL A 135 9.74 -2.40 -2.62
C VAL A 135 10.07 -1.02 -2.08
N LEU A 136 9.27 -0.03 -2.48
CA LEU A 136 9.33 1.33 -1.95
C LEU A 136 7.98 1.72 -1.36
N LYS A 137 7.98 2.13 -0.09
CA LYS A 137 6.81 2.69 0.58
C LYS A 137 7.15 4.05 1.19
N VAL A 138 6.45 5.09 0.77
CA VAL A 138 6.63 6.49 1.18
C VAL A 138 5.29 7.17 1.45
N ALA A 139 4.29 6.39 1.88
CA ALA A 139 2.97 6.89 2.17
C ALA A 139 3.00 7.94 3.29
N GLY A 140 2.25 9.03 3.15
CA GLY A 140 2.18 10.11 4.14
C GLY A 140 3.47 10.92 4.31
N VAL A 141 4.43 10.79 3.39
CA VAL A 141 5.59 11.69 3.33
C VAL A 141 5.15 13.07 2.81
N PRO A 142 5.40 14.16 3.55
CA PRO A 142 4.96 15.49 3.16
C PRO A 142 5.72 16.00 1.93
N ASN A 143 5.12 16.95 1.21
CA ASN A 143 5.73 17.66 0.08
C ASN A 143 6.28 16.76 -1.03
N TRP A 144 5.68 15.58 -1.25
CA TRP A 144 5.94 14.78 -2.44
C TRP A 144 5.31 15.44 -3.69
N VAL A 145 5.95 16.49 -4.18
CA VAL A 145 5.54 17.23 -5.39
C VAL A 145 6.54 17.01 -6.52
N SER A 146 6.09 17.14 -7.77
CA SER A 146 6.89 16.81 -8.96
C SER A 146 8.19 17.59 -9.08
N SER A 147 8.24 18.81 -8.53
CA SER A 147 9.42 19.67 -8.44
C SER A 147 10.47 19.23 -7.42
N SER A 148 10.18 18.18 -6.62
CA SER A 148 11.07 17.74 -5.55
C SER A 148 12.28 16.95 -6.03
N PHE A 149 12.40 16.72 -7.34
CA PHE A 149 13.48 15.96 -7.94
C PHE A 149 14.15 16.81 -9.02
N PRO A 150 15.45 17.16 -8.87
CA PRO A 150 16.19 17.82 -9.94
C PRO A 150 16.13 17.00 -11.25
N PRO A 151 16.31 17.66 -12.41
CA PRO A 151 16.57 16.99 -13.67
C PRO A 151 17.68 15.98 -13.50
N ILE A 152 17.34 14.70 -13.56
CA ILE A 152 18.36 13.66 -13.60
C ILE A 152 18.87 13.67 -15.04
N SER A 153 20.02 14.31 -15.26
CA SER A 153 20.79 14.14 -16.48
C SER A 153 21.34 12.72 -16.49
N CYS A 154 20.48 11.75 -16.84
CA CYS A 154 20.94 10.43 -17.21
C CYS A 154 21.61 10.58 -18.58
N ALA A 155 22.95 10.55 -18.61
CA ALA A 155 23.77 10.67 -19.81
C ALA A 155 23.52 9.61 -20.90
N ASN A 156 22.51 8.73 -20.74
CA ASN A 156 22.20 7.64 -21.67
C ASN A 156 20.68 7.41 -21.87
N ALA A 157 19.81 8.35 -21.52
CA ALA A 157 18.37 8.24 -21.82
C ALA A 157 17.95 9.29 -22.85
N GLU A 158 17.83 8.88 -24.12
CA GLU A 158 17.24 9.65 -25.21
C GLU A 158 15.72 9.84 -25.00
N THR A 159 15.32 10.57 -23.96
CA THR A 159 13.95 11.06 -23.83
C THR A 159 13.99 12.38 -23.08
N GLY A 160 13.71 13.49 -23.77
CA GLY A 160 13.44 14.77 -23.13
C GLY A 160 12.21 14.63 -22.23
N LEU A 161 12.42 14.65 -20.91
CA LEU A 161 11.35 14.51 -19.93
C LEU A 161 11.35 15.73 -19.00
N SER A 162 10.35 16.59 -19.16
CA SER A 162 10.11 17.77 -18.33
C SER A 162 9.35 17.47 -17.02
N ASP A 163 9.25 16.20 -16.60
CA ASP A 163 8.54 15.80 -15.38
C ASP A 163 9.33 14.76 -14.57
N THR A 164 10.15 15.25 -13.62
CA THR A 164 11.34 14.55 -13.09
C THR A 164 11.15 13.67 -11.87
N SER A 165 10.02 13.73 -11.15
CA SER A 165 9.89 13.06 -9.85
C SER A 165 9.73 11.54 -9.89
N ILE A 166 8.77 11.01 -10.66
CA ILE A 166 8.50 9.57 -10.68
C ILE A 166 9.17 8.88 -11.88
N HIS A 167 9.50 9.61 -12.95
CA HIS A 167 10.35 9.09 -14.03
C HIS A 167 11.73 8.68 -13.52
N ALA A 168 12.29 9.44 -12.56
CA ALA A 168 13.53 9.10 -11.86
C ALA A 168 13.45 7.72 -11.18
N ILE A 169 12.33 7.42 -10.52
CA ILE A 169 12.13 6.13 -9.82
C ILE A 169 12.21 4.99 -10.82
N VAL A 170 11.58 5.14 -11.98
CA VAL A 170 11.52 4.07 -13.00
C VAL A 170 12.84 3.90 -13.73
N ALA A 171 13.52 4.99 -14.07
CA ALA A 171 14.84 4.91 -14.70
C ALA A 171 15.90 4.31 -13.77
N LEU A 172 15.77 4.53 -12.45
CA LEU A 172 16.80 4.16 -11.49
C LEU A 172 16.54 2.82 -10.79
N CYS A 173 15.28 2.41 -10.66
CA CYS A 173 14.86 1.16 -9.99
C CYS A 173 14.07 0.25 -10.95
N PRO A 174 14.73 -0.40 -11.92
CA PRO A 174 14.05 -1.24 -12.92
C PRO A 174 13.39 -2.49 -12.34
N HIS A 175 13.80 -2.92 -11.14
CA HIS A 175 13.27 -4.10 -10.44
C HIS A 175 12.12 -3.78 -9.48
N LEU A 176 11.59 -2.55 -9.50
CA LEU A 176 10.55 -2.14 -8.55
C LEU A 176 9.24 -2.90 -8.81
N ARG A 177 8.86 -3.75 -7.86
CA ARG A 177 7.66 -4.60 -7.88
C ARG A 177 6.53 -4.06 -7.03
N ARG A 178 6.83 -3.27 -5.99
CA ARG A 178 5.80 -2.73 -5.09
C ARG A 178 6.04 -1.26 -4.79
N LEU A 179 5.03 -0.44 -5.07
CA LEU A 179 5.06 0.99 -4.82
C LEU A 179 3.84 1.42 -4.00
N ASP A 180 4.10 2.12 -2.90
CA ASP A 180 3.10 2.79 -2.08
C ASP A 180 3.45 4.26 -1.90
N ILE A 181 2.64 5.12 -2.53
CA ILE A 181 2.73 6.60 -2.45
C ILE A 181 1.43 7.19 -1.89
N SER A 182 0.71 6.42 -1.08
CA SER A 182 -0.58 6.84 -0.52
C SER A 182 -0.45 8.09 0.35
N PHE A 183 -1.49 8.91 0.46
CA PHE A 183 -1.51 10.12 1.29
C PHE A 183 -0.40 11.12 0.93
N THR A 184 0.02 11.13 -0.33
CA THR A 184 0.98 12.10 -0.86
C THR A 184 0.30 13.07 -1.83
N SER A 185 0.95 14.20 -2.08
CA SER A 185 0.49 15.19 -3.08
C SER A 185 0.91 14.83 -4.51
N ALA A 186 1.22 13.56 -4.80
CA ALA A 186 1.58 13.10 -6.13
C ALA A 186 0.44 13.35 -7.12
N ARG A 187 0.79 13.86 -8.31
CA ARG A 187 -0.16 14.16 -9.41
C ARG A 187 0.13 13.39 -10.69
N HIS A 188 1.32 12.82 -10.81
CA HIS A 188 1.76 12.13 -12.02
C HIS A 188 2.30 10.77 -11.63
N LEU A 189 2.05 9.78 -12.48
CA LEU A 189 2.66 8.46 -12.42
C LEU A 189 3.67 8.33 -13.55
N PRO A 190 4.65 7.42 -13.45
CA PRO A 190 5.62 7.29 -14.51
C PRO A 190 4.98 6.62 -15.72
N CYS A 191 5.37 7.05 -16.91
CA CYS A 191 4.78 6.54 -18.15
C CYS A 191 5.45 5.27 -18.70
N THR A 192 6.35 4.63 -17.97
CA THR A 192 7.16 3.49 -18.49
C THR A 192 6.59 2.15 -18.02
N ILE A 193 6.85 1.09 -18.79
CA ILE A 193 6.50 -0.28 -18.40
C ILE A 193 7.28 -0.65 -17.14
N LEU A 194 6.55 -1.10 -16.12
CA LEU A 194 7.13 -1.51 -14.85
C LEU A 194 6.73 -2.94 -14.52
N PRO A 195 7.61 -3.73 -13.88
CA PRO A 195 7.27 -5.05 -13.35
C PRO A 195 6.46 -4.95 -12.04
N LEU A 196 5.65 -3.90 -11.87
CA LEU A 196 4.89 -3.68 -10.65
C LEU A 196 3.82 -4.76 -10.48
N GLU A 197 3.88 -5.41 -9.32
CA GLU A 197 2.90 -6.36 -8.80
C GLU A 197 1.89 -5.71 -7.88
N LYS A 198 2.31 -4.68 -7.15
CA LYS A 198 1.47 -3.96 -6.20
C LYS A 198 1.62 -2.46 -6.36
N LEU A 199 0.48 -1.80 -6.58
CA LEU A 199 0.39 -0.34 -6.67
C LEU A 199 -0.66 0.18 -5.68
N THR A 200 -0.23 1.08 -4.78
CA THR A 200 -1.10 1.69 -3.77
C THR A 200 -1.04 3.21 -3.87
N LEU A 201 -2.19 3.82 -4.19
CA LEU A 201 -2.36 5.25 -4.49
C LEU A 201 -3.45 5.91 -3.63
N THR A 202 -3.69 5.36 -2.44
CA THR A 202 -4.82 5.78 -1.59
C THR A 202 -4.67 7.26 -1.23
N ALA A 203 -5.73 8.06 -1.37
CA ALA A 203 -5.75 9.50 -1.07
C ALA A 203 -4.63 10.29 -1.77
N THR A 204 -4.50 10.09 -3.09
CA THR A 204 -3.60 10.86 -3.96
C THR A 204 -4.37 11.80 -4.88
N GLN A 205 -3.68 12.79 -5.46
CA GLN A 205 -4.22 13.72 -6.46
C GLN A 205 -3.90 13.29 -7.90
N ILE A 206 -3.62 12.01 -8.13
CA ILE A 206 -3.33 11.49 -9.46
C ILE A 206 -4.63 11.51 -10.28
N PRO A 207 -4.67 12.22 -11.43
CA PRO A 207 -5.83 12.21 -12.30
C PRO A 207 -6.14 10.79 -12.77
N PRO A 208 -7.40 10.37 -12.79
CA PRO A 208 -7.74 9.03 -13.28
C PRO A 208 -7.32 8.77 -14.73
N SER A 209 -7.22 9.80 -15.58
CA SER A 209 -6.70 9.67 -16.94
C SER A 209 -5.26 9.16 -16.99
N SER A 210 -4.40 9.60 -16.05
CA SER A 210 -3.02 9.11 -15.92
C SER A 210 -2.97 7.67 -15.43
N LEU A 211 -3.95 7.25 -14.61
CA LEU A 211 -4.07 5.86 -14.18
C LEU A 211 -4.50 4.96 -15.36
N LEU A 212 -5.49 5.40 -16.13
CA LEU A 212 -6.01 4.66 -17.28
C LEU A 212 -4.94 4.45 -18.37
N SER A 213 -4.08 5.45 -18.61
CA SER A 213 -2.97 5.31 -19.55
C SER A 213 -1.83 4.41 -19.05
N LEU A 214 -1.71 4.23 -17.73
CA LEU A 214 -0.71 3.39 -17.10
C LEU A 214 -1.10 1.92 -17.07
N LEU A 215 -2.38 1.58 -16.86
CA LEU A 215 -2.82 0.19 -16.68
C LEU A 215 -2.32 -0.79 -17.76
N PRO A 216 -2.36 -0.46 -19.07
CA PRO A 216 -1.84 -1.34 -20.12
C PRO A 216 -0.34 -1.63 -19.99
N ARG A 217 0.41 -0.76 -19.29
CA ARG A 217 1.86 -0.82 -19.10
C ARG A 217 2.30 -1.52 -17.81
N LEU A 218 1.37 -2.07 -17.03
CA LEU A 218 1.66 -2.79 -15.78
C LEU A 218 1.33 -4.28 -15.90
N PRO A 219 2.17 -5.07 -16.59
CA PRO A 219 1.81 -6.45 -16.90
C PRO A 219 1.76 -7.37 -15.67
N HIS A 220 2.48 -7.08 -14.61
CA HIS A 220 2.53 -7.99 -13.47
C HIS A 220 1.59 -7.57 -12.33
N LEU A 221 0.69 -6.61 -12.58
CA LEU A 221 -0.13 -6.04 -11.51
C LEU A 221 -1.17 -7.03 -11.02
N HIS A 222 -1.10 -7.35 -9.73
CA HIS A 222 -2.04 -8.24 -9.04
C HIS A 222 -2.76 -7.54 -7.87
N VAL A 223 -2.15 -6.48 -7.30
CA VAL A 223 -2.73 -5.73 -6.19
C VAL A 223 -2.85 -4.26 -6.55
N LEU A 224 -4.07 -3.75 -6.53
CA LEU A 224 -4.38 -2.36 -6.86
C LEU A 224 -5.22 -1.72 -5.75
N ALA A 225 -4.70 -0.65 -5.14
CA ALA A 225 -5.39 0.11 -4.13
C ALA A 225 -5.54 1.58 -4.53
N LEU A 226 -6.78 1.99 -4.73
CA LEU A 226 -7.21 3.31 -5.22
C LEU A 226 -8.23 3.92 -4.22
N GLY A 227 -7.97 3.80 -2.92
CA GLY A 227 -8.90 4.34 -1.93
C GLY A 227 -8.92 5.88 -1.92
N ALA A 228 -10.08 6.49 -1.65
CA ALA A 228 -10.24 7.94 -1.46
C ALA A 228 -9.53 8.82 -2.52
N MET A 229 -9.55 8.42 -3.80
CA MET A 229 -8.85 9.12 -4.87
C MET A 229 -9.40 10.53 -5.07
N GLY A 230 -8.50 11.50 -5.32
CA GLY A 230 -8.87 12.90 -5.51
C GLY A 230 -9.18 13.66 -4.21
N SER A 231 -9.07 13.01 -3.04
CA SER A 231 -9.10 13.70 -1.76
C SER A 231 -7.76 14.40 -1.52
N ALA A 232 -7.80 15.69 -1.14
CA ALA A 232 -6.61 16.36 -0.65
C ALA A 232 -6.26 15.84 0.76
N PRO A 233 -4.97 15.67 1.11
CA PRO A 233 -4.57 15.52 2.51
C PRO A 233 -5.02 16.77 3.28
N SER A 234 -5.55 16.55 4.49
CA SER A 234 -6.50 17.38 5.25
C SER A 234 -6.03 18.77 5.75
N THR A 235 -5.24 19.52 4.98
CA THR A 235 -4.83 20.89 5.32
C THR A 235 -5.54 21.98 4.52
N SER A 236 -6.36 21.65 3.53
CA SER A 236 -7.16 22.63 2.79
C SER A 236 -8.66 22.35 2.90
N ARG A 237 -9.37 23.18 3.68
CA ARG A 237 -10.84 23.32 3.66
C ARG A 237 -11.32 24.09 2.42
N SER A 238 -10.74 23.81 1.24
CA SER A 238 -11.11 24.45 -0.02
C SER A 238 -11.59 23.41 -1.01
N GLY A 239 -12.77 23.68 -1.58
CA GLY A 239 -13.59 22.77 -2.37
C GLY A 239 -12.81 21.82 -3.28
N VAL A 240 -13.13 20.54 -3.14
CA VAL A 240 -12.65 19.47 -4.00
C VAL A 240 -13.05 19.80 -5.44
N SER A 241 -12.07 19.93 -6.34
CA SER A 241 -12.32 20.02 -7.77
C SER A 241 -13.24 18.86 -8.18
N ALA A 242 -14.38 19.19 -8.76
CA ALA A 242 -15.44 18.24 -9.09
C ALA A 242 -14.93 17.05 -9.94
N GLY A 243 -13.82 17.20 -10.67
CA GLY A 243 -13.27 16.22 -11.61
C GLY A 243 -12.05 15.38 -11.17
N MET A 244 -11.53 15.51 -9.94
CA MET A 244 -10.30 14.76 -9.56
C MET A 244 -10.53 13.40 -8.86
N GLY A 245 -11.77 13.02 -8.57
CA GLY A 245 -12.08 11.78 -7.85
C GLY A 245 -12.49 10.61 -8.76
N LEU A 246 -12.56 9.41 -8.18
CA LEU A 246 -13.06 8.22 -8.88
C LEU A 246 -14.60 8.29 -9.00
N THR A 247 -15.09 8.59 -10.20
CA THR A 247 -16.53 8.60 -10.55
C THR A 247 -16.93 7.29 -11.22
N ASP A 248 -18.23 7.05 -11.39
CA ASP A 248 -18.74 5.85 -12.08
C ASP A 248 -18.28 5.75 -13.54
N GLU A 249 -18.21 6.87 -14.27
CA GLU A 249 -17.70 6.88 -15.66
C GLU A 249 -16.23 6.43 -15.70
N VAL A 250 -15.43 6.95 -14.77
CA VAL A 250 -14.02 6.57 -14.63
C VAL A 250 -13.90 5.11 -14.19
N LEU A 251 -14.75 4.64 -13.28
CA LEU A 251 -14.78 3.26 -12.82
C LEU A 251 -15.12 2.30 -13.96
N GLY A 252 -16.04 2.66 -14.86
CA GLY A 252 -16.34 1.88 -16.07
C GLY A 252 -15.10 1.74 -16.96
N LYS A 253 -14.46 2.86 -17.31
CA LYS A 253 -13.21 2.86 -18.10
C LYS A 253 -12.08 2.09 -17.40
N LEU A 254 -11.99 2.18 -16.08
CA LEU A 254 -11.02 1.44 -15.27
C LEU A 254 -11.29 -0.06 -15.36
N THR A 255 -12.55 -0.47 -15.20
CA THR A 255 -12.98 -1.87 -15.31
C THR A 255 -12.63 -2.44 -16.68
N ASP A 256 -12.92 -1.70 -17.76
CA ASP A 256 -12.54 -2.10 -19.11
C ASP A 256 -11.02 -2.25 -19.27
N GLY A 257 -10.24 -1.27 -18.80
CA GLY A 257 -8.78 -1.34 -18.83
C GLY A 257 -8.20 -2.53 -18.05
N LEU A 258 -8.78 -2.84 -16.88
CA LEU A 258 -8.35 -3.97 -16.05
C LEU A 258 -8.71 -5.32 -16.67
N VAL A 259 -9.88 -5.44 -17.31
CA VAL A 259 -10.31 -6.67 -18.00
C VAL A 259 -9.49 -6.90 -19.27
N LEU A 260 -9.27 -5.85 -20.07
CA LEU A 260 -8.41 -5.91 -21.27
C LEU A 260 -6.98 -6.34 -20.93
N ALA A 261 -6.50 -6.01 -19.73
CA ALA A 261 -5.19 -6.46 -19.28
C ALA A 261 -5.11 -7.99 -19.12
N LYS A 262 -6.23 -8.74 -19.17
CA LYS A 262 -6.33 -10.21 -19.05
C LYS A 262 -5.58 -10.78 -17.84
N ARG A 263 -5.59 -10.05 -16.74
CA ARG A 263 -4.84 -10.39 -15.52
C ARG A 263 -5.81 -10.72 -14.39
N GLY A 264 -5.57 -11.83 -13.71
CA GLY A 264 -6.22 -12.10 -12.44
C GLY A 264 -5.67 -11.12 -11.40
N LEU A 265 -6.36 -10.01 -11.17
CA LEU A 265 -6.13 -9.19 -9.99
C LEU A 265 -6.45 -10.03 -8.77
N GLU A 266 -5.49 -10.13 -7.85
CA GLU A 266 -5.69 -10.82 -6.58
C GLU A 266 -6.45 -9.94 -5.61
N SER A 267 -6.16 -8.62 -5.59
CA SER A 267 -6.72 -7.71 -4.61
C SER A 267 -7.02 -6.34 -5.20
N VAL A 268 -8.25 -5.88 -4.97
CA VAL A 268 -8.74 -4.55 -5.37
C VAL A 268 -9.28 -3.82 -4.16
N ASN A 269 -8.81 -2.58 -3.95
CA ASN A 269 -9.29 -1.72 -2.88
C ASN A 269 -9.75 -0.37 -3.44
N LEU A 270 -11.04 -0.08 -3.32
CA LEU A 270 -11.68 1.18 -3.70
C LEU A 270 -12.28 1.91 -2.49
N ALA A 271 -11.80 1.62 -1.28
CA ALA A 271 -12.36 2.15 -0.04
C ALA A 271 -12.36 3.68 0.01
N GLY A 272 -13.43 4.28 0.53
CA GLY A 272 -13.55 5.72 0.75
C GLY A 272 -13.74 6.55 -0.51
N ASN A 273 -14.00 5.93 -1.67
CA ASN A 273 -14.40 6.68 -2.87
C ASN A 273 -15.89 7.03 -2.80
N SER A 274 -16.20 8.12 -2.11
CA SER A 274 -17.58 8.56 -1.88
C SER A 274 -18.34 8.91 -3.15
N LYS A 275 -17.65 9.25 -4.26
CA LYS A 275 -18.24 9.62 -5.56
C LYS A 275 -18.67 8.45 -6.45
N LEU A 276 -18.38 7.21 -6.05
CA LEU A 276 -18.89 6.03 -6.76
C LEU A 276 -20.38 5.86 -6.48
N GLY A 277 -21.08 5.06 -7.29
CA GLY A 277 -22.46 4.61 -7.08
C GLY A 277 -23.57 5.66 -7.29
N PHE A 278 -23.24 6.92 -7.58
CA PHE A 278 -24.23 8.00 -7.73
C PHE A 278 -24.99 7.98 -9.05
N THR A 279 -24.42 7.43 -10.11
CA THR A 279 -25.05 7.39 -11.44
C THR A 279 -25.75 6.05 -11.73
N SER A 280 -25.62 5.08 -10.82
CA SER A 280 -26.25 3.76 -10.92
C SER A 280 -27.78 3.89 -10.89
N ARG A 281 -28.46 3.37 -11.92
CA ARG A 281 -29.90 3.14 -11.92
C ARG A 281 -30.15 1.65 -11.74
N ALA A 282 -30.73 1.27 -10.60
CA ALA A 282 -31.33 -0.06 -10.35
C ALA A 282 -30.47 -1.28 -10.78
N GLY A 283 -29.23 -1.39 -10.31
CA GLY A 283 -28.40 -2.56 -10.62
C GLY A 283 -28.01 -2.64 -12.10
N ARG A 284 -27.65 -1.49 -12.69
CA ARG A 284 -26.94 -1.38 -13.97
C ARG A 284 -25.94 -0.23 -13.85
N GLY A 285 -25.08 -0.33 -12.84
CA GLY A 285 -24.10 0.68 -12.48
C GLY A 285 -22.67 0.21 -12.66
N ALA A 286 -21.72 1.15 -12.67
CA ALA A 286 -20.30 0.84 -12.79
C ALA A 286 -19.78 -0.06 -11.64
N LEU A 287 -20.39 0.02 -10.45
CA LEU A 287 -20.07 -0.84 -9.30
C LEU A 287 -20.45 -2.29 -9.56
N GLU A 288 -21.67 -2.56 -10.05
CA GLU A 288 -22.06 -3.93 -10.41
C GLU A 288 -21.16 -4.50 -11.49
N GLU A 289 -20.85 -3.70 -12.51
CA GLU A 289 -20.01 -4.14 -13.62
C GLU A 289 -18.58 -4.49 -13.15
N LEU A 290 -18.02 -3.68 -12.24
CA LEU A 290 -16.76 -3.99 -11.59
C LEU A 290 -16.84 -5.28 -10.77
N VAL A 291 -17.89 -5.44 -9.95
CA VAL A 291 -18.09 -6.66 -9.13
C VAL A 291 -18.19 -7.89 -10.03
N ARG A 292 -18.95 -7.78 -11.13
CA ARG A 292 -19.16 -8.85 -12.12
C ARG A 292 -17.88 -9.25 -12.83
N ARG A 293 -17.14 -8.29 -13.38
CA ARG A 293 -15.97 -8.58 -14.25
C ARG A 293 -14.65 -8.73 -13.51
N ILE A 294 -14.49 -8.05 -12.37
CA ILE A 294 -13.26 -8.07 -11.58
C ILE A 294 -13.47 -8.75 -10.23
N GLY A 295 -14.53 -8.38 -9.51
CA GLY A 295 -14.81 -8.87 -8.15
C GLY A 295 -14.90 -10.39 -8.06
N ARG A 296 -15.60 -11.04 -8.99
CA ARG A 296 -15.71 -12.52 -9.04
C ARG A 296 -14.36 -13.22 -9.17
N GLY A 297 -13.39 -12.59 -9.83
CA GLY A 297 -12.10 -13.17 -10.17
C GLY A 297 -10.96 -12.83 -9.22
N CYS A 298 -11.19 -11.96 -8.23
CA CYS A 298 -10.20 -11.59 -7.25
C CYS A 298 -10.40 -12.35 -5.94
N LYS A 299 -9.38 -12.32 -5.07
CA LYS A 299 -9.43 -12.90 -3.73
C LYS A 299 -9.88 -11.90 -2.69
N LYS A 300 -9.56 -10.62 -2.89
CA LYS A 300 -9.85 -9.55 -1.93
C LYS A 300 -10.50 -8.36 -2.62
N LEU A 301 -11.69 -8.00 -2.18
CA LEU A 301 -12.39 -6.82 -2.64
C LEU A 301 -12.77 -5.94 -1.45
N ASN A 302 -12.27 -4.71 -1.45
CA ASN A 302 -12.59 -3.72 -0.43
C ASN A 302 -13.35 -2.54 -1.03
N LEU A 303 -14.61 -2.39 -0.61
CA LEU A 303 -15.53 -1.31 -0.99
C LEU A 303 -15.95 -0.48 0.23
N ALA A 304 -15.21 -0.55 1.33
CA ALA A 304 -15.55 0.14 2.58
C ALA A 304 -15.74 1.66 2.35
N GLY A 305 -16.77 2.26 2.94
CA GLY A 305 -17.01 3.69 2.83
C GLY A 305 -17.46 4.18 1.45
N VAL A 306 -17.79 3.27 0.52
CA VAL A 306 -18.59 3.61 -0.67
C VAL A 306 -20.06 3.67 -0.23
N SER A 307 -20.46 4.80 0.36
CA SER A 307 -21.76 4.95 1.05
C SER A 307 -22.98 4.80 0.13
N SER A 308 -22.79 5.00 -1.17
CA SER A 308 -23.79 4.84 -2.22
C SER A 308 -23.96 3.40 -2.71
N LEU A 309 -23.05 2.47 -2.35
CA LEU A 309 -23.11 1.06 -2.73
C LEU A 309 -24.37 0.42 -2.15
N ARG A 310 -25.18 -0.21 -2.99
CA ARG A 310 -26.44 -0.89 -2.61
C ARG A 310 -26.30 -2.39 -2.79
N SER A 311 -27.19 -3.14 -2.13
CA SER A 311 -27.27 -4.61 -2.26
C SER A 311 -27.37 -5.06 -3.72
N ALA A 312 -28.12 -4.32 -4.56
CA ALA A 312 -28.25 -4.62 -5.99
C ALA A 312 -26.92 -4.54 -6.77
N ASP A 313 -25.96 -3.71 -6.35
CA ASP A 313 -24.65 -3.65 -7.01
C ASP A 313 -23.81 -4.93 -6.76
N LEU A 314 -24.16 -5.73 -5.75
CA LEU A 314 -23.54 -7.04 -5.50
C LEU A 314 -24.12 -8.15 -6.37
N ARG A 315 -25.20 -7.90 -7.12
CA ARG A 315 -25.79 -8.86 -8.07
C ARG A 315 -24.76 -9.44 -9.04
N GLY A 316 -23.71 -8.67 -9.38
CA GLY A 316 -22.58 -9.13 -10.18
C GLY A 316 -21.83 -10.33 -9.62
N LEU A 317 -22.01 -10.71 -8.34
CA LEU A 317 -21.43 -11.92 -7.77
C LEU A 317 -22.13 -13.22 -8.21
N LEU A 318 -23.40 -13.13 -8.63
CA LEU A 318 -24.16 -14.28 -9.11
C LEU A 318 -23.64 -14.76 -10.47
N GLU A 319 -23.89 -16.03 -10.78
CA GLU A 319 -23.65 -16.59 -12.11
C GLU A 319 -24.51 -15.85 -13.15
N TYR A 320 -23.85 -15.30 -14.17
CA TYR A 320 -24.50 -14.87 -15.40
C TYR A 320 -24.31 -15.97 -16.45
N ASN A 321 -25.40 -16.39 -17.10
CA ASN A 321 -25.38 -17.35 -18.21
C ASN A 321 -24.80 -16.77 -19.51
N ASP A 322 -24.04 -15.68 -19.42
CA ASP A 322 -23.42 -15.04 -20.56
C ASP A 322 -22.14 -15.81 -20.86
N GLY A 323 -22.17 -16.64 -21.92
CA GLY A 323 -21.16 -17.64 -22.30
C GLY A 323 -19.74 -17.14 -22.61
N GLU A 324 -19.32 -15.99 -22.07
CA GLU A 324 -17.97 -15.42 -22.23
C GLU A 324 -17.03 -15.67 -21.04
N ASP A 325 -17.53 -15.86 -19.81
CA ASP A 325 -16.69 -16.04 -18.63
C ASP A 325 -16.85 -17.45 -18.04
N GLY A 326 -16.00 -18.39 -18.46
CA GLY A 326 -15.96 -19.79 -17.98
C GLY A 326 -15.65 -19.98 -16.48
N ARG A 327 -15.71 -18.93 -15.66
CA ARG A 327 -15.63 -18.99 -14.19
C ARG A 327 -17.03 -19.14 -13.62
N ARG A 328 -17.34 -20.33 -13.11
CA ARG A 328 -18.64 -20.65 -12.52
C ARG A 328 -18.79 -19.99 -11.14
N THR A 329 -17.79 -20.12 -10.25
CA THR A 329 -17.90 -19.61 -8.87
C THR A 329 -16.96 -18.44 -8.57
N PRO A 330 -17.41 -17.40 -7.81
CA PRO A 330 -16.53 -16.36 -7.28
C PRO A 330 -15.37 -16.92 -6.44
N THR A 331 -14.16 -16.35 -6.61
CA THR A 331 -12.94 -16.74 -5.87
C THR A 331 -12.67 -15.87 -4.64
N LEU A 332 -13.62 -15.03 -4.24
CA LEU A 332 -13.46 -14.09 -3.13
C LEU A 332 -13.24 -14.82 -1.81
N GLU A 333 -12.15 -14.48 -1.15
CA GLU A 333 -11.78 -14.94 0.19
C GLU A 333 -12.04 -13.83 1.24
N HIS A 334 -11.92 -12.56 0.85
CA HIS A 334 -12.07 -11.41 1.74
C HIS A 334 -12.91 -10.31 1.09
N LEU A 335 -14.07 -10.01 1.69
CA LEU A 335 -14.98 -8.97 1.24
C LEU A 335 -15.20 -7.94 2.36
N VAL A 336 -14.86 -6.68 2.08
CA VAL A 336 -15.00 -5.58 3.03
C VAL A 336 -16.07 -4.61 2.52
N LEU A 337 -17.17 -4.51 3.27
CA LEU A 337 -18.35 -3.69 2.96
C LEU A 337 -18.71 -2.72 4.08
N THR A 338 -17.78 -2.50 5.01
CA THR A 338 -17.93 -1.59 6.15
C THR A 338 -18.36 -0.18 5.71
N ASN A 339 -19.35 0.41 6.39
CA ASN A 339 -19.89 1.75 6.09
C ASN A 339 -20.43 1.90 4.65
N THR A 340 -21.16 0.89 4.16
CA THR A 340 -21.85 0.93 2.86
C THR A 340 -23.37 0.95 3.04
N GLY A 341 -24.09 1.25 1.95
CA GLY A 341 -25.55 1.35 1.95
C GLY A 341 -26.30 0.02 1.79
N ILE A 342 -25.61 -1.13 1.90
CA ILE A 342 -26.20 -2.47 1.75
C ILE A 342 -27.11 -2.82 2.93
N ASP A 343 -28.12 -3.63 2.66
CA ASP A 343 -29.15 -4.14 3.58
C ASP A 343 -29.27 -5.67 3.45
N ASP A 344 -30.28 -6.27 4.09
CA ASP A 344 -30.48 -7.72 4.14
C ASP A 344 -30.67 -8.37 2.73
N GLU A 345 -31.03 -7.59 1.70
CA GLU A 345 -31.11 -8.06 0.31
C GLU A 345 -29.74 -8.45 -0.27
N ALA A 346 -28.64 -8.07 0.39
CA ALA A 346 -27.29 -8.43 -0.03
C ALA A 346 -26.95 -9.91 0.22
N ALA A 347 -27.67 -10.57 1.15
CA ALA A 347 -27.38 -11.92 1.59
C ALA A 347 -27.27 -12.96 0.46
N PRO A 348 -28.23 -13.09 -0.47
CA PRO A 348 -28.14 -14.07 -1.56
C PRO A 348 -26.94 -13.82 -2.49
N TYR A 349 -26.52 -12.57 -2.68
CA TYR A 349 -25.38 -12.24 -3.54
C TYR A 349 -24.06 -12.61 -2.87
N ILE A 350 -23.92 -12.32 -1.57
CA ILE A 350 -22.74 -12.68 -0.79
C ILE A 350 -22.68 -14.22 -0.64
N ALA A 351 -23.83 -14.90 -0.53
CA ALA A 351 -23.97 -16.36 -0.48
C ALA A 351 -23.33 -17.08 -1.68
N ALA A 352 -23.20 -16.41 -2.83
CA ALA A 352 -22.52 -16.96 -3.99
C ALA A 352 -21.01 -17.16 -3.79
N CYS A 353 -20.40 -16.50 -2.80
CA CYS A 353 -18.95 -16.58 -2.54
C CYS A 353 -18.62 -17.77 -1.62
N SER A 354 -18.53 -18.98 -2.18
CA SER A 354 -18.26 -20.22 -1.42
C SER A 354 -16.89 -20.27 -0.72
N SER A 355 -15.92 -19.50 -1.21
CA SER A 355 -14.56 -19.40 -0.66
C SER A 355 -14.40 -18.28 0.38
N LEU A 356 -15.48 -17.58 0.71
CA LEU A 356 -15.41 -16.40 1.58
C LEU A 356 -15.01 -16.80 3.01
N ALA A 357 -13.89 -16.25 3.46
CA ALA A 357 -13.30 -16.50 4.77
C ALA A 357 -13.42 -15.29 5.71
N ILE A 358 -13.40 -14.08 5.16
CA ILE A 358 -13.50 -12.84 5.94
C ILE A 358 -14.56 -11.93 5.31
N LEU A 359 -15.53 -11.53 6.13
CA LEU A 359 -16.60 -10.61 5.75
C LEU A 359 -16.70 -9.49 6.78
N GLU A 360 -16.49 -8.24 6.35
CA GLU A 360 -16.66 -7.06 7.21
C GLU A 360 -17.90 -6.27 6.80
N LEU A 361 -18.88 -6.16 7.71
CA LEU A 361 -20.20 -5.54 7.51
C LEU A 361 -20.47 -4.39 8.49
N GLY A 362 -19.50 -4.00 9.32
CA GLY A 362 -19.67 -2.93 10.30
C GLY A 362 -20.25 -1.64 9.68
N GLY A 363 -21.29 -1.05 10.29
CA GLY A 363 -21.91 0.19 9.80
C GLY A 363 -22.74 0.05 8.52
N THR A 364 -23.19 -1.17 8.17
CA THR A 364 -24.18 -1.42 7.12
C THR A 364 -25.61 -1.40 7.67
N LYS A 365 -26.63 -1.57 6.81
CA LYS A 365 -28.05 -1.68 7.20
C LYS A 365 -28.54 -3.11 7.33
N ILE A 366 -27.65 -4.09 7.32
CA ILE A 366 -27.98 -5.50 7.53
C ILE A 366 -28.48 -5.67 8.96
N THR A 367 -29.69 -6.22 9.12
CA THR A 367 -30.32 -6.40 10.43
C THR A 367 -30.18 -7.83 10.94
N SER A 368 -30.01 -8.80 10.03
CA SER A 368 -30.00 -10.22 10.37
C SER A 368 -28.80 -10.93 9.77
N VAL A 369 -27.84 -11.29 10.64
CA VAL A 369 -26.71 -12.14 10.25
C VAL A 369 -27.13 -13.57 9.91
N SER A 370 -28.33 -14.00 10.34
CA SER A 370 -28.85 -15.37 10.10
C SER A 370 -28.90 -15.73 8.61
N HIS A 371 -29.05 -14.74 7.73
CA HIS A 371 -29.07 -14.91 6.29
C HIS A 371 -27.71 -15.35 5.70
N PHE A 372 -26.63 -15.26 6.49
CA PHE A 372 -25.26 -15.59 6.10
C PHE A 372 -24.76 -16.91 6.72
N PHE A 373 -25.61 -17.73 7.36
CA PHE A 373 -25.15 -18.97 8.01
C PHE A 373 -24.98 -20.23 7.14
N PRO A 374 -25.12 -20.26 5.80
CA PRO A 374 -24.67 -21.41 5.03
C PRO A 374 -23.16 -21.38 4.66
N PHE A 375 -22.32 -20.49 5.23
CA PHE A 375 -20.88 -20.45 4.95
C PHE A 375 -20.05 -21.29 5.94
N PRO A 376 -19.69 -22.55 5.61
CA PRO A 376 -18.77 -23.33 6.44
C PRO A 376 -17.35 -22.76 6.47
N SER A 377 -16.99 -21.90 5.51
CA SER A 377 -15.65 -21.33 5.34
C SER A 377 -15.43 -19.99 6.06
N LEU A 378 -16.47 -19.38 6.64
CA LEU A 378 -16.38 -18.05 7.23
C LEU A 378 -15.65 -18.09 8.58
N ILE A 379 -14.45 -17.53 8.62
CA ILE A 379 -13.57 -17.51 9.80
C ILE A 379 -13.76 -16.23 10.61
N HIS A 380 -14.07 -15.11 9.94
CA HIS A 380 -14.17 -13.80 10.58
C HIS A 380 -15.35 -13.01 10.01
N LEU A 381 -16.22 -12.56 10.93
CA LEU A 381 -17.36 -11.68 10.67
C LEU A 381 -17.29 -10.50 11.66
N SER A 382 -17.26 -9.26 11.14
CA SER A 382 -17.19 -8.05 11.98
C SER A 382 -18.02 -6.89 11.49
#